data_AF-A0A828S1G5-F1
#
_entry.id   AF-A0A828S1G5-F1
#
_cell.length_a   1.000
_cell.length_b   1.000
_cell.length_c   1.000
_cell.angle_alpha   90.00
_cell.angle_beta   90.00
_cell.angle_gamma   90.00
#
_symmetry.space_group_name_H-M   'P 1'
#
loop_
_entity.id
_entity.type
_entity.pdbx_description
1 polymer ?
#
loop_
_entity_poly.entity_id
_entity_poly.type
_entity_poly.pdbx_seq_one_letter_code
_entity_poly.pdbx_strand_id
1 'polypeptide(L)'
;MYSLNAIITRPDTKKTLMDYINQEIINNPKYYKIESILEKVNEILEEPISRTTLERLIKQEGIIKDKQKKCFVYSKDYEKEVNKKWFVKLIKSNITSVFSYTQPSSLYSKSYKTLVLSVKPSKENLVCELIMEYFELDKDYHIMIGKHCITISSLIDNNTVHSNYDFIQNLEIKIERLLNTDVRSLD
;
A
#
# COMPACT_ATOMS: atom_id res chain seq x y z
N MET A 1 27.71 -25.45 -15.52
CA MET A 1 27.26 -24.03 -15.51
C MET A 1 25.91 -23.97 -16.19
N TYR A 2 24.81 -23.81 -15.44
CA TYR A 2 23.47 -23.87 -16.01
C TYR A 2 23.14 -22.62 -16.86
N SER A 3 22.53 -22.86 -18.03
CA SER A 3 21.80 -21.84 -18.76
C SER A 3 20.49 -21.53 -18.04
N LEU A 4 19.97 -20.31 -18.16
CA LEU A 4 18.68 -19.92 -17.57
C LEU A 4 17.55 -20.90 -17.93
N ASN A 5 17.58 -21.41 -19.16
CA ASN A 5 16.61 -22.39 -19.64
C ASN A 5 16.66 -23.69 -18.83
N ALA A 6 17.85 -24.16 -18.44
CA ALA A 6 17.99 -25.38 -17.66
C ALA A 6 17.41 -25.27 -16.23
N ILE A 7 17.57 -24.10 -15.59
CA ILE A 7 16.97 -23.80 -14.28
C ILE A 7 15.45 -23.70 -14.39
N ILE A 8 14.95 -23.02 -15.42
CA ILE A 8 13.51 -22.89 -15.67
C ILE A 8 12.86 -24.25 -15.96
N THR A 9 13.56 -25.14 -16.67
CA THR A 9 13.06 -26.49 -16.99
C THR A 9 13.13 -27.48 -15.83
N ARG A 10 13.79 -27.13 -14.71
CA ARG A 10 13.86 -27.95 -13.50
C ARG A 10 13.07 -27.30 -12.36
N PRO A 11 11.77 -27.63 -12.23
CA PRO A 11 10.88 -26.96 -11.29
C PRO A 11 11.36 -27.07 -9.83
N ASP A 12 11.97 -28.19 -9.43
CA ASP A 12 12.47 -28.37 -8.06
C ASP A 12 13.63 -27.43 -7.74
N THR A 13 14.61 -27.33 -8.64
CA THR A 13 15.77 -26.43 -8.47
C THR A 13 15.36 -24.96 -8.47
N LYS A 14 14.41 -24.57 -9.36
CA LYS A 14 13.86 -23.21 -9.37
C LYS A 14 13.12 -22.92 -8.06
N LYS A 15 12.32 -23.87 -7.57
CA LYS A 15 11.55 -23.70 -6.33
C LYS A 15 12.46 -23.51 -5.12
N THR A 16 13.45 -24.39 -4.92
CA THR A 16 14.42 -24.27 -3.82
C THR A 16 15.16 -22.93 -3.84
N LEU A 17 15.56 -22.47 -5.04
CA LEU A 17 16.20 -21.17 -5.22
C LEU A 17 15.28 -20.02 -4.82
N MET A 18 14.02 -20.03 -5.29
CA MET A 18 13.06 -18.97 -5.00
C MET A 18 12.63 -18.96 -3.54
N ASP A 19 12.45 -20.13 -2.92
CA ASP A 19 12.16 -20.26 -1.49
C ASP A 19 13.28 -19.63 -0.66
N TYR A 20 14.54 -19.88 -1.03
CA TYR A 20 15.69 -19.26 -0.38
C TYR A 20 15.73 -17.73 -0.58
N ILE A 21 15.53 -17.26 -1.82
CA ILE A 21 15.50 -15.82 -2.12
C ILE A 21 14.42 -15.12 -1.27
N ASN A 22 13.24 -15.73 -1.16
CA ASN A 22 12.12 -15.20 -0.39
C ASN A 22 12.41 -15.11 1.10
N GLN A 23 13.05 -16.14 1.67
CA GLN A 23 13.28 -16.21 3.12
C GLN A 23 14.45 -15.36 3.58
N GLU A 24 15.55 -15.34 2.81
CA GLU A 24 16.84 -14.83 3.30
C GLU A 24 17.30 -13.55 2.60
N ILE A 25 16.91 -13.34 1.35
CA ILE A 25 17.47 -12.28 0.49
C ILE A 25 16.54 -11.06 0.40
N ILE A 26 15.24 -11.29 0.19
CA ILE A 26 14.26 -10.20 0.12
C ILE A 26 14.23 -9.44 1.46
N ASN A 27 14.19 -8.12 1.39
CA ASN A 27 14.24 -7.20 2.54
C ASN A 27 15.50 -7.28 3.42
N ASN A 28 16.54 -8.02 3.01
CA ASN A 28 17.76 -8.18 3.80
C ASN A 28 18.92 -7.29 3.26
N PRO A 29 19.40 -6.31 4.03
CA PRO A 29 20.46 -5.40 3.58
C PRO A 29 21.81 -6.08 3.31
N LYS A 30 22.06 -7.24 3.92
CA LYS A 30 23.31 -8.01 3.73
C LYS A 30 23.51 -8.43 2.27
N TYR A 31 22.42 -8.64 1.54
CA TYR A 31 22.42 -9.15 0.17
C TYR A 31 22.22 -8.07 -0.88
N TYR A 32 22.47 -6.80 -0.59
CA TYR A 32 22.32 -5.69 -1.55
C TYR A 32 23.20 -5.82 -2.81
N LYS A 33 24.34 -6.51 -2.68
CA LYS A 33 25.25 -6.82 -3.78
C LYS A 33 24.87 -8.18 -4.39
N ILE A 34 24.85 -8.23 -5.72
CA ILE A 34 24.52 -9.45 -6.46
C ILE A 34 25.56 -10.54 -6.19
N GLU A 35 26.80 -10.14 -6.00
CA GLU A 35 27.93 -11.01 -5.68
C GLU A 35 27.66 -11.78 -4.38
N SER A 36 27.12 -11.11 -3.35
CA SER A 36 26.77 -11.74 -2.08
C SER A 36 25.60 -12.73 -2.19
N ILE A 37 24.66 -12.48 -3.10
CA ILE A 37 23.58 -13.44 -3.42
C ILE A 37 24.17 -14.63 -4.17
N LEU A 38 25.03 -14.39 -5.16
CA LEU A 38 25.60 -15.41 -6.02
C LEU A 38 26.44 -16.41 -5.23
N GLU A 39 27.30 -15.92 -4.32
CA GLU A 39 28.08 -16.76 -3.41
C GLU A 39 27.15 -17.71 -2.64
N LYS A 40 26.12 -17.16 -2.02
CA LYS A 40 25.23 -17.93 -1.14
C LYS A 40 24.31 -18.89 -1.88
N VAL A 41 23.81 -18.50 -3.04
CA VAL A 41 23.01 -19.35 -3.93
C VAL A 41 23.84 -20.54 -4.43
N ASN A 42 25.10 -20.31 -4.80
CA ASN A 42 25.98 -21.37 -5.27
C ASN A 42 26.43 -22.34 -4.16
N GLU A 43 26.29 -21.99 -2.88
CA GLU A 43 26.49 -22.93 -1.76
C GLU A 43 25.32 -23.91 -1.60
N ILE A 44 24.12 -23.50 -2.01
CA ILE A 44 22.87 -24.28 -1.80
C ILE A 44 22.56 -25.16 -3.00
N LEU A 45 22.94 -24.69 -4.19
CA LEU A 45 22.72 -25.43 -5.43
C LEU A 45 23.81 -26.49 -5.63
N GLU A 46 23.40 -27.69 -6.05
CA GLU A 46 24.32 -28.78 -6.42
C GLU A 46 25.24 -28.39 -7.58
N GLU A 47 24.80 -27.48 -8.46
CA GLU A 47 25.65 -26.91 -9.50
C GLU A 47 25.58 -25.37 -9.50
N PRO A 48 26.74 -24.71 -9.68
CA PRO A 48 26.81 -23.27 -9.65
C PRO A 48 26.16 -22.62 -10.89
N ILE A 49 25.52 -21.49 -10.64
CA ILE A 49 24.93 -20.62 -11.65
C ILE A 49 25.84 -19.42 -11.92
N SER A 50 25.71 -18.85 -13.12
CA SER A 50 26.44 -17.64 -13.49
C SER A 50 25.76 -16.39 -12.92
N ARG A 51 26.54 -15.32 -12.73
CA ARG A 51 26.02 -13.98 -12.39
C ARG A 51 24.91 -13.54 -13.35
N THR A 52 25.13 -13.67 -14.65
CA THR A 52 24.18 -13.26 -15.69
C THR A 52 22.90 -14.10 -15.65
N THR A 53 23.00 -15.38 -15.31
CA THR A 53 21.83 -16.26 -15.10
C THR A 53 21.01 -15.77 -13.90
N LEU A 54 21.65 -15.50 -12.76
CA LEU A 54 21.00 -14.99 -11.57
C LEU A 54 20.33 -13.61 -11.81
N GLU A 55 21.02 -12.69 -12.48
CA GLU A 55 20.49 -11.38 -12.84
C GLU A 55 19.22 -11.47 -13.70
N ARG A 56 19.22 -12.38 -14.69
CA ARG A 56 18.04 -12.62 -15.52
C ARG A 56 16.88 -13.22 -14.72
N LEU A 57 17.17 -14.13 -13.80
CA LEU A 57 16.16 -14.77 -12.96
C LEU A 57 15.52 -13.76 -11.99
N ILE A 58 16.31 -12.97 -11.27
CA ILE A 58 15.85 -11.88 -10.39
C ILE A 58 14.95 -10.92 -11.18
N LYS A 59 15.35 -10.54 -12.40
CA LYS A 59 14.56 -9.64 -13.25
C LYS A 59 13.24 -10.27 -13.72
N GLN A 60 13.24 -11.56 -14.09
CA GLN A 60 12.03 -12.27 -14.52
C GLN A 60 11.00 -12.43 -13.40
N GLU A 61 11.47 -12.64 -12.17
CA GLU A 61 10.63 -12.74 -10.98
C GLU A 61 10.20 -11.35 -10.45
N GLY A 62 10.57 -10.28 -11.15
CA GLY A 62 10.19 -8.91 -10.81
C GLY A 62 10.83 -8.39 -9.53
N ILE A 63 12.02 -8.88 -9.17
CA ILE A 63 12.76 -8.42 -8.00
C ILE A 63 13.65 -7.25 -8.42
N ILE A 64 13.62 -6.16 -7.64
CA ILE A 64 14.35 -4.93 -7.90
C ILE A 64 15.19 -4.52 -6.68
N LYS A 65 16.16 -3.64 -6.89
CA LYS A 65 16.95 -3.05 -5.80
C LYS A 65 16.24 -1.82 -5.24
N ASP A 66 15.95 -1.84 -3.95
CA ASP A 66 15.61 -0.64 -3.20
C ASP A 66 16.90 0.05 -2.73
N LYS A 67 17.17 1.23 -3.29
CA LYS A 67 18.36 2.03 -2.93
C LYS A 67 18.25 2.66 -1.54
N GLN A 68 17.04 2.89 -1.03
CA GLN A 68 16.82 3.51 0.27
C GLN A 68 17.05 2.49 1.39
N LYS A 69 16.35 1.35 1.33
CA LYS A 69 16.50 0.25 2.29
C LYS A 69 17.78 -0.57 2.07
N LYS A 70 18.51 -0.32 0.98
CA LYS A 70 19.72 -1.04 0.55
C LYS A 70 19.48 -2.56 0.54
N CYS A 71 18.38 -3.02 -0.03
CA CYS A 71 18.04 -4.44 -0.13
C CYS A 71 17.36 -4.74 -1.48
N PHE A 72 17.03 -6.01 -1.71
CA PHE A 72 16.18 -6.42 -2.84
C PHE A 72 14.74 -6.60 -2.38
N VAL A 73 13.80 -6.21 -3.22
CA VAL A 73 12.35 -6.25 -2.94
C VAL A 73 11.59 -6.63 -4.21
N TYR A 74 10.38 -7.18 -4.06
CA TYR A 74 9.51 -7.39 -5.21
C TYR A 74 8.99 -6.05 -5.75
N SER A 75 8.99 -5.88 -7.07
CA SER A 75 8.51 -4.68 -7.76
C SER A 75 7.09 -4.32 -7.35
N LYS A 76 6.21 -5.33 -7.22
CA LYS A 76 4.82 -5.12 -6.82
C LYS A 76 4.69 -4.57 -5.39
N ASP A 77 5.54 -5.04 -4.48
CA ASP A 77 5.52 -4.58 -3.09
C ASP A 77 6.17 -3.19 -2.95
N TYR A 78 7.23 -2.95 -3.71
CA TYR A 78 7.87 -1.65 -3.80
C TYR A 78 6.97 -0.59 -4.43
N GLU A 79 6.28 -0.92 -5.53
CA GLU A 79 5.30 -0.04 -6.16
C GLU A 79 4.17 0.28 -5.18
N LYS A 80 3.67 -0.69 -4.43
CA LYS A 80 2.68 -0.44 -3.36
C LYS A 80 3.21 0.50 -2.28
N GLU A 81 4.43 0.30 -1.77
CA GLU A 81 5.01 1.16 -0.75
C GLU A 81 5.31 2.59 -1.24
N VAL A 82 5.91 2.72 -2.43
CA VAL A 82 6.22 4.01 -3.05
C VAL A 82 4.94 4.75 -3.41
N ASN A 83 3.96 4.05 -3.99
CA ASN A 83 2.65 4.62 -4.25
C ASN A 83 2.01 5.07 -2.93
N LYS A 84 2.04 4.27 -1.86
CA LYS A 84 1.48 4.64 -0.55
C LYS A 84 2.08 5.94 -0.01
N LYS A 85 3.40 6.11 -0.03
CA LYS A 85 4.06 7.37 0.39
C LYS A 85 3.65 8.55 -0.48
N TRP A 86 3.56 8.33 -1.80
CA TRP A 86 3.13 9.35 -2.74
C TRP A 86 1.65 9.75 -2.55
N PHE A 87 0.76 8.78 -2.35
CA PHE A 87 -0.66 8.97 -2.00
C PHE A 87 -0.78 9.80 -0.72
N VAL A 88 -0.10 9.41 0.36
CA VAL A 88 -0.12 10.14 1.63
C VAL A 88 0.34 11.58 1.42
N LYS A 89 1.45 11.80 0.71
CA LYS A 89 1.96 13.15 0.43
C LYS A 89 0.95 14.00 -0.35
N LEU A 90 0.30 13.42 -1.36
CA LEU A 90 -0.71 14.12 -2.15
C LEU A 90 -1.95 14.45 -1.33
N ILE A 91 -2.51 13.50 -0.59
CA ILE A 91 -3.67 13.70 0.27
C ILE A 91 -3.36 14.81 1.29
N LYS A 92 -2.24 14.71 2.01
CA LYS A 92 -1.79 15.72 2.99
C LYS A 92 -1.63 17.11 2.40
N SER A 93 -1.14 17.21 1.16
CA SER A 93 -0.89 18.51 0.54
C SER A 93 -2.16 19.22 0.05
N ASN A 94 -3.29 18.50 -0.06
CA ASN A 94 -4.52 19.01 -0.69
C ASN A 94 -5.72 19.07 0.26
N ILE A 95 -5.75 18.31 1.36
CA ILE A 95 -6.76 18.48 2.42
C ILE A 95 -6.31 19.62 3.35
N THR A 96 -7.25 20.51 3.67
CA THR A 96 -7.02 21.71 4.49
C THR A 96 -7.69 21.62 5.87
N SER A 97 -8.84 20.95 5.97
CA SER A 97 -9.49 20.66 7.24
C SER A 97 -10.41 19.44 7.13
N VAL A 98 -10.71 18.86 8.28
CA VAL A 98 -11.57 17.68 8.44
C VAL A 98 -12.51 17.95 9.60
N PHE A 99 -13.78 17.63 9.44
CA PHE A 99 -14.75 17.61 10.54
C PHE A 99 -15.92 16.69 10.19
N SER A 100 -16.55 16.07 11.20
CA SER A 100 -17.78 15.31 11.01
C SER A 100 -18.99 15.93 11.71
N TYR A 101 -20.19 15.63 11.22
CA TYR A 101 -21.45 15.99 11.86
C TYR A 101 -22.52 14.92 11.59
N THR A 102 -23.47 14.81 12.50
CA THR A 102 -24.65 13.96 12.33
C THR A 102 -25.82 14.84 11.91
N GLN A 103 -26.46 14.51 10.79
CA GLN A 103 -27.71 15.17 10.39
C GLN A 103 -28.86 14.63 11.26
N PRO A 104 -29.54 15.49 12.03
CA PRO A 104 -30.70 15.05 12.81
C PRO A 104 -31.84 14.68 11.86
N SER A 105 -32.23 13.40 11.86
CA SER A 105 -33.45 12.94 11.19
C SER A 105 -34.62 13.10 12.15
N SER A 106 -35.46 14.12 11.94
CA SER A 106 -36.58 14.44 12.82
C SER A 106 -37.70 13.38 12.88
N LEU A 107 -37.64 12.31 12.08
CA LEU A 107 -38.75 11.36 11.88
C LEU A 107 -38.34 9.87 11.79
N TYR A 108 -37.05 9.52 11.82
CA TYR A 108 -36.58 8.15 11.59
C TYR A 108 -35.50 7.71 12.58
N SER A 109 -35.49 6.41 12.91
CA SER A 109 -34.45 5.78 13.74
C SER A 109 -33.07 5.73 13.07
N LYS A 110 -33.01 6.05 11.76
CA LYS A 110 -31.80 6.10 10.97
C LYS A 110 -31.41 7.54 10.69
N SER A 111 -30.18 7.91 11.03
CA SER A 111 -29.59 9.22 10.74
C SER A 111 -28.35 9.07 9.86
N TYR A 112 -27.91 10.14 9.21
CA TYR A 112 -26.65 10.13 8.46
C TYR A 112 -25.56 10.81 9.29
N LYS A 113 -24.43 10.11 9.44
CA LYS A 113 -23.19 10.77 9.84
C LYS A 113 -22.40 11.12 8.60
N THR A 114 -21.88 12.33 8.55
CA THR A 114 -21.17 12.87 7.39
C THR A 114 -19.82 13.39 7.82
N LEU A 115 -18.76 12.93 7.14
CA LEU A 115 -17.42 13.50 7.19
C LEU A 115 -17.28 14.53 6.08
N VAL A 116 -16.72 15.69 6.40
CA VAL A 116 -16.40 16.74 5.44
C VAL A 116 -14.89 16.94 5.39
N LEU A 117 -14.37 16.91 4.18
CA LEU A 117 -12.98 17.20 3.87
C LEU A 117 -12.92 18.49 3.08
N SER A 118 -12.29 19.52 3.62
CA SER A 118 -12.04 20.75 2.87
C SER A 118 -10.81 20.54 2.00
N VAL A 119 -10.92 20.79 0.70
CA VAL A 119 -9.89 20.49 -0.29
C VAL A 119 -9.46 21.76 -1.00
N LYS A 120 -8.17 21.84 -1.37
CA LYS A 120 -7.66 22.93 -2.20
C LYS A 120 -8.46 23.05 -3.50
N PRO A 121 -8.67 24.28 -4.01
CA PRO A 121 -9.40 24.49 -5.26
C PRO A 121 -8.87 23.64 -6.41
N SER A 122 -9.79 23.07 -7.18
CA SER A 122 -9.52 22.27 -8.39
C SER A 122 -8.80 20.94 -8.14
N LYS A 123 -8.82 20.45 -6.90
CA LYS A 123 -8.23 19.16 -6.50
C LYS A 123 -9.25 18.18 -5.95
N GLU A 124 -10.53 18.51 -6.00
CA GLU A 124 -11.62 17.77 -5.36
C GLU A 124 -11.75 16.37 -5.94
N ASN A 125 -11.79 16.23 -7.26
CA ASN A 125 -11.83 14.91 -7.93
C ASN A 125 -10.60 14.07 -7.63
N LEU A 126 -9.41 14.65 -7.75
CA LEU A 126 -8.15 13.96 -7.47
C LEU A 126 -8.16 13.44 -6.02
N VAL A 127 -8.42 14.30 -5.05
CA VAL A 127 -8.41 13.90 -3.63
C VAL A 127 -9.48 12.85 -3.34
N CYS A 128 -10.64 12.91 -3.99
CA CYS A 128 -11.68 11.90 -3.86
C CYS A 128 -11.18 10.52 -4.31
N GLU A 129 -10.58 10.44 -5.50
CA GLU A 129 -10.01 9.18 -6.02
C GLU A 129 -8.92 8.64 -5.09
N LEU A 130 -7.98 9.48 -4.65
CA LEU A 130 -6.89 9.08 -3.76
C LEU A 130 -7.42 8.54 -2.41
N ILE A 131 -8.47 9.14 -1.85
CA ILE A 131 -9.06 8.71 -0.58
C ILE A 131 -9.81 7.40 -0.74
N MET A 132 -10.59 7.27 -1.81
CA MET A 132 -11.32 6.03 -2.11
C MET A 132 -10.36 4.86 -2.28
N GLU A 133 -9.27 5.05 -3.03
CA GLU A 133 -8.25 4.04 -3.24
C GLU A 133 -7.47 3.73 -1.96
N TYR A 134 -7.03 4.75 -1.23
CA TYR A 134 -6.17 4.57 -0.05
C TYR A 134 -6.90 3.93 1.13
N PHE A 135 -8.16 4.29 1.36
CA PHE A 135 -8.97 3.76 2.46
C PHE A 135 -9.86 2.59 2.06
N GLU A 136 -9.78 2.15 0.80
CA GLU A 136 -10.60 1.07 0.24
C GLU A 136 -12.09 1.29 0.53
N LEU A 137 -12.58 2.53 0.30
CA LEU A 137 -13.97 2.87 0.56
C LEU A 137 -14.89 2.06 -0.36
N ASP A 138 -15.83 1.34 0.23
CA ASP A 138 -16.77 0.45 -0.43
C ASP A 138 -18.15 1.13 -0.67
N LYS A 139 -19.11 0.35 -1.18
CA LYS A 139 -20.43 0.85 -1.64
C LYS A 139 -21.32 1.41 -0.53
N ASP A 140 -20.93 1.25 0.74
CA ASP A 140 -21.74 1.67 1.89
C ASP A 140 -21.53 3.16 2.26
N TYR A 141 -20.66 3.86 1.51
CA TYR A 141 -20.47 5.30 1.61
C TYR A 141 -21.16 6.07 0.50
N HIS A 142 -21.90 7.11 0.88
CA HIS A 142 -22.38 8.13 -0.05
C HIS A 142 -21.35 9.25 -0.14
N ILE A 143 -20.68 9.35 -1.29
CA ILE A 143 -19.64 10.35 -1.52
C ILE A 143 -20.19 11.44 -2.45
N MET A 144 -20.05 12.71 -2.05
CA MET A 144 -20.34 13.86 -2.91
C MET A 144 -19.13 14.77 -3.01
N ILE A 145 -18.90 15.29 -4.21
CA ILE A 145 -17.82 16.23 -4.50
C ILE A 145 -18.46 17.62 -4.66
N GLY A 146 -18.21 18.49 -3.68
CA GLY A 146 -18.64 19.88 -3.69
C GLY A 146 -17.54 20.82 -4.18
N LYS A 147 -17.85 22.11 -4.27
CA LYS A 147 -16.84 23.13 -4.55
C LYS A 147 -15.92 23.26 -3.33
N HIS A 148 -14.65 22.85 -3.50
CA HIS A 148 -13.62 22.86 -2.45
C HIS A 148 -13.89 21.92 -1.27
N CYS A 149 -14.76 20.93 -1.42
CA CYS A 149 -14.99 19.94 -0.39
C CYS A 149 -15.40 18.56 -0.93
N ILE A 150 -15.15 17.52 -0.14
CA ILE A 150 -15.65 16.17 -0.36
C ILE A 150 -16.45 15.79 0.90
N THR A 151 -17.67 15.30 0.72
CA THR A 151 -18.49 14.79 1.82
C THR A 151 -18.64 13.28 1.68
N ILE A 152 -18.41 12.56 2.77
CA ILE A 152 -18.53 11.10 2.85
C ILE A 152 -19.55 10.80 3.93
N SER A 153 -20.69 10.21 3.57
CA SER A 153 -21.80 9.97 4.48
C SER A 153 -22.07 8.47 4.61
N SER A 154 -22.44 8.03 5.80
CA SER A 154 -22.93 6.68 6.06
C SER A 154 -24.17 6.72 6.96
N LEU A 155 -25.03 5.72 6.78
CA LEU A 155 -26.28 5.58 7.53
C LEU A 155 -26.00 4.92 8.88
N ILE A 156 -26.45 5.54 9.96
CA ILE A 156 -26.34 5.01 11.33
C ILE A 156 -27.73 4.71 11.89
N ASP A 157 -27.88 3.58 12.58
CA ASP A 157 -29.11 3.21 13.30
C ASP A 157 -28.96 3.61 14.77
N ASN A 158 -29.83 4.49 15.25
CA ASN A 158 -29.77 5.07 16.59
C ASN A 158 -30.35 4.13 17.66
N ASN A 159 -31.01 3.02 17.27
CA ASN A 159 -31.68 2.11 18.19
C ASN A 159 -30.81 0.93 18.65
N THR A 160 -29.62 0.74 18.08
CA THR A 160 -28.70 -0.32 18.50
C THR A 160 -27.64 0.24 19.45
N VAL A 161 -27.60 -0.27 20.68
CA VAL A 161 -26.57 0.02 21.72
C VAL A 161 -25.17 -0.50 21.31
N HIS A 162 -24.99 -0.92 20.05
CA HIS A 162 -23.72 -1.31 19.47
C HIS A 162 -23.25 -0.23 18.50
N SER A 163 -22.78 0.86 19.09
CA SER A 163 -21.90 1.90 18.54
C SER A 163 -20.54 1.39 18.01
N ASN A 164 -20.41 0.09 17.73
CA ASN A 164 -19.13 -0.55 17.44
C ASN A 164 -18.62 -0.35 16.01
N TYR A 165 -19.41 0.26 15.13
CA TYR A 165 -18.94 0.66 13.80
C TYR A 165 -19.52 2.01 13.40
N ASP A 166 -19.12 3.07 14.11
CA ASP A 166 -19.18 4.40 13.53
C ASP A 166 -18.11 4.50 12.43
N PHE A 167 -18.43 3.96 11.24
CA PHE A 167 -17.56 3.92 10.06
C PHE A 167 -16.98 5.29 9.74
N ILE A 168 -17.79 6.34 9.92
CA ILE A 168 -17.40 7.73 9.69
C ILE A 168 -16.44 8.23 10.77
N GLN A 169 -16.66 7.93 12.05
CA GLN A 169 -15.71 8.27 13.12
C GLN A 169 -14.37 7.55 12.92
N ASN A 170 -14.42 6.27 12.55
CA ASN A 170 -13.22 5.49 12.26
C ASN A 170 -12.46 6.06 11.06
N LEU A 171 -13.18 6.48 10.00
CA LEU A 171 -12.59 7.13 8.84
C LEU A 171 -12.01 8.51 9.20
N GLU A 172 -12.70 9.30 10.00
CA GLU A 172 -12.23 10.60 10.51
C GLU A 172 -10.91 10.44 11.26
N ILE A 173 -10.84 9.54 12.25
CA ILE A 173 -9.61 9.25 13.00
C ILE A 173 -8.50 8.77 12.07
N LYS A 174 -8.80 7.91 11.09
CA LYS A 174 -7.82 7.43 10.11
C LYS A 174 -7.26 8.56 9.25
N ILE A 175 -8.11 9.47 8.78
CA ILE A 175 -7.70 10.63 7.98
C ILE A 175 -6.91 11.62 8.83
N GLU A 176 -7.36 11.96 10.03
CA GLU A 176 -6.63 12.83 10.94
C GLU A 176 -5.24 12.27 11.28
N ARG A 177 -5.15 10.96 11.55
CA ARG A 177 -3.86 10.30 11.74
C ARG A 177 -2.98 10.42 10.50
N LEU A 178 -3.53 10.18 9.30
CA LEU A 178 -2.79 10.33 8.05
C LEU A 178 -2.27 11.77 7.87
N LEU A 179 -3.10 12.77 8.15
CA LEU A 179 -2.73 14.19 8.06
C LEU A 179 -1.62 14.57 9.05
N ASN A 180 -1.59 13.92 10.21
CA ASN A 180 -0.56 14.14 11.23
C ASN A 180 0.66 13.22 11.11
N THR A 181 0.62 12.19 10.25
CA THR A 181 1.73 11.24 10.07
C THR A 181 2.95 11.93 9.45
N ASP A 182 4.13 11.80 10.03
CA ASP A 182 5.36 12.22 9.36
C ASP A 182 5.59 11.30 8.16
N VAL A 183 5.66 11.87 6.95
CA VAL A 183 5.84 11.07 5.72
C VAL A 183 7.20 10.34 5.75
N ARG A 184 8.16 10.83 6.52
CA ARG A 184 9.48 10.19 6.74
C ARG A 184 9.41 9.00 7.69
N SER A 185 8.36 8.87 8.50
CA SER A 185 8.20 7.74 9.43
C SER A 185 7.43 6.56 8.80
N LEU A 186 7.09 6.65 7.50
CA LEU A 186 6.44 5.57 6.74
C LEU A 186 7.46 4.62 6.07
N ASP A 187 8.73 4.71 6.44
CA ASP A 187 9.85 3.92 5.90
C ASP A 187 9.95 2.50 6.51
#